data_AF-A0A6L8V1P5-F1
#
_entry.id   AF-A0A6L8V1P5-F1
#
_cell.length_a   1.000
_cell.length_b   1.000
_cell.length_c   1.000
_cell.angle_alpha   90.00
_cell.angle_beta   90.00
_cell.angle_gamma   90.00
#
_symmetry.space_group_name_H-M   'P 1'
#
loop_
_entity.id
_entity.type
_entity.pdbx_description
1 polymer ?
#
loop_
_entity_poly.entity_id
_entity_poly.type
_entity_poly.pdbx_seq_one_letter_code
_entity_poly.pdbx_strand_id
1 'polypeptide(L)'
;MAEMATYQAAAYYFPNYHRDKRNDVWHGTGWTEWELVKRAEPKFPGHQQPKVPLWGYEDEADPAVMARKIGAAADHGLTAFIFDWYWYEDGPFLQRALDEGFLHAPNNDRLKFAIMWANHDWVDIHPAQRSRPFNTQAAGQISEKGFAKAADHMIQNYFSHPSYWRVNEGLYVSFYEIHSLIRGLGGTQETARILQEFRERVRAAGLGELHINVVVWGLQILPTEQGITNIDEVLEQLGLDSISSYVWIHHQPLEQFPETDYAAIREKSLLDYEKFTAAYKLPYYPNVTMGWDSSPRTVQSETFEDLGYPYMATLGGNTPGEFKLALEGVKQFLDRGMTKPPIFTINAWNEWTEGSYLEPDMINGMAYLEAIRDVFGSKPEEGE
;
A
#
# COMPACT_ATOMS: atom_id res chain seq x y z
N MET A 1 11.50 -13.93 31.40
CA MET A 1 11.98 -13.73 30.02
C MET A 1 10.78 -13.28 29.22
N ALA A 2 10.77 -12.05 28.73
CA ALA A 2 9.70 -11.61 27.84
C ALA A 2 9.84 -12.42 26.55
N GLU A 3 8.79 -13.13 26.16
CA GLU A 3 8.69 -13.74 24.84
C GLU A 3 8.96 -12.64 23.81
N MET A 4 9.97 -12.81 22.95
CA MET A 4 10.28 -11.79 21.95
C MET A 4 9.03 -11.61 21.07
N ALA A 5 8.48 -10.40 21.06
CA ALA A 5 7.32 -10.11 20.24
C ALA A 5 7.67 -10.39 18.77
N THR A 6 6.90 -11.26 18.11
CA THR A 6 7.05 -11.48 16.66
C THR A 6 6.36 -10.32 15.94
N TYR A 7 7.15 -9.38 15.41
CA TYR A 7 6.62 -8.28 14.61
C TYR A 7 6.06 -8.80 13.29
N GLN A 8 5.01 -8.14 12.81
CA GLN A 8 4.43 -8.41 11.50
C GLN A 8 4.68 -7.20 10.61
N ALA A 9 5.68 -7.32 9.73
CA ALA A 9 6.06 -6.32 8.74
C ALA A 9 5.34 -6.61 7.42
N ALA A 10 4.35 -5.80 7.08
CA ALA A 10 3.53 -5.99 5.89
C ALA A 10 3.82 -4.90 4.85
N ALA A 11 4.30 -5.26 3.66
CA ALA A 11 4.56 -4.29 2.60
C ALA A 11 3.36 -4.19 1.65
N TYR A 12 2.94 -2.97 1.32
CA TYR A 12 1.99 -2.76 0.22
C TYR A 12 2.61 -3.19 -1.11
N TYR A 13 1.81 -3.76 -2.00
CA TYR A 13 2.26 -4.28 -3.29
C TYR A 13 1.37 -3.69 -4.37
N PHE A 14 1.97 -2.90 -5.26
CA PHE A 14 1.28 -2.26 -6.36
C PHE A 14 1.37 -3.13 -7.63
N PRO A 15 0.24 -3.69 -8.13
CA PRO A 15 0.29 -4.72 -9.14
C PRO A 15 0.18 -4.18 -10.59
N ASN A 16 0.89 -3.11 -10.96
CA ASN A 16 0.80 -2.55 -12.33
C ASN A 16 1.99 -2.88 -13.24
N TYR A 17 2.80 -3.88 -12.87
CA TYR A 17 4.01 -4.28 -13.60
C TYR A 17 3.82 -5.58 -14.39
N HIS A 18 2.59 -5.78 -14.87
CA HIS A 18 2.20 -6.86 -15.78
C HIS A 18 1.20 -6.32 -16.80
N ARG A 19 1.03 -7.05 -17.91
CA ARG A 19 0.07 -6.64 -18.95
C ARG A 19 -1.37 -6.80 -18.48
N ASP A 20 -2.17 -5.74 -18.63
CA ASP A 20 -3.61 -5.74 -18.37
C ASP A 20 -4.38 -5.30 -19.63
N LYS A 21 -5.58 -5.86 -19.84
CA LYS A 21 -6.41 -5.57 -21.01
C LYS A 21 -6.92 -4.13 -21.03
N ARG A 22 -7.24 -3.54 -19.87
CA ARG A 22 -7.66 -2.14 -19.77
C ARG A 22 -6.49 -1.21 -20.11
N ASN A 23 -5.30 -1.52 -19.58
CA ASN A 23 -4.08 -0.80 -19.93
C ASN A 23 -3.75 -0.88 -21.42
N ASP A 24 -3.92 -2.05 -22.05
CA ASP A 24 -3.75 -2.19 -23.51
C ASP A 24 -4.71 -1.28 -24.30
N VAL A 25 -5.93 -1.02 -23.78
CA VAL A 25 -6.91 -0.11 -24.38
C VAL A 25 -6.57 1.36 -24.11
N TRP A 26 -6.16 1.70 -22.89
CA TRP A 26 -5.92 3.08 -22.47
C TRP A 26 -4.56 3.63 -22.93
N HIS A 27 -3.52 2.82 -22.85
CA HIS A 27 -2.14 3.25 -23.08
C HIS A 27 -1.49 2.58 -24.31
N GLY A 28 -2.18 1.61 -24.92
CA GLY A 28 -1.72 0.89 -26.10
C GLY A 28 -1.14 -0.50 -25.78
N THR A 29 -1.11 -1.36 -26.80
CA THR A 29 -0.74 -2.77 -26.63
C THR A 29 0.66 -2.97 -26.03
N GLY A 30 0.73 -3.76 -24.97
CA GLY A 30 1.98 -4.11 -24.29
C GLY A 30 2.39 -3.11 -23.23
N TRP A 31 1.59 -2.07 -22.97
CA TRP A 31 1.91 -1.08 -21.96
C TRP A 31 1.81 -1.67 -20.56
N THR A 32 2.79 -1.31 -19.73
CA THR A 32 2.81 -1.49 -18.28
C THR A 32 3.45 -0.22 -17.72
N GLU A 33 3.31 0.01 -16.42
CA GLU A 33 3.84 1.23 -15.84
C GLU A 33 5.39 1.29 -15.84
N TRP A 34 6.05 0.18 -16.18
CA TRP A 34 7.48 0.17 -16.52
C TRP A 34 7.85 1.15 -17.63
N GLU A 35 6.95 1.47 -18.55
CA GLU A 35 7.21 2.46 -19.60
C GLU A 35 7.45 3.87 -19.03
N LEU A 36 6.82 4.20 -17.90
CA LEU A 36 7.07 5.47 -17.22
C LEU A 36 8.43 5.46 -16.51
N VAL A 37 8.74 4.37 -15.80
CA VAL A 37 10.04 4.20 -15.10
C VAL A 37 11.20 4.27 -16.10
N LYS A 38 11.09 3.58 -17.24
CA LYS A 38 12.12 3.57 -18.30
C LYS A 38 12.35 4.94 -18.94
N ARG A 39 11.31 5.78 -18.99
CA ARG A 39 11.35 7.09 -19.65
C ARG A 39 11.61 8.23 -18.67
N ALA A 40 11.63 7.98 -17.37
CA ALA A 40 11.84 9.01 -16.36
C ALA A 40 13.20 9.71 -16.57
N GLU A 41 13.18 11.04 -16.49
CA GLU A 41 14.35 11.90 -16.64
C GLU A 41 14.52 12.79 -15.40
N PRO A 42 15.75 13.21 -15.05
CA PRO A 42 15.96 14.18 -13.98
C PRO A 42 15.16 15.46 -14.21
N LYS A 43 14.24 15.76 -13.29
CA LYS A 43 13.40 16.99 -13.33
C LYS A 43 14.06 18.25 -12.76
N PHE A 44 15.14 18.10 -12.00
CA PHE A 44 15.90 19.18 -11.38
C PHE A 44 17.35 18.75 -11.14
N PRO A 45 18.30 19.68 -10.92
CA PRO A 45 19.70 19.33 -10.69
C PRO A 45 19.88 18.38 -9.50
N GLY A 46 20.62 17.28 -9.69
CA GLY A 46 20.85 16.27 -8.65
C GLY A 46 19.75 15.21 -8.53
N HIS A 47 18.64 15.34 -9.24
CA HIS A 47 17.54 14.38 -9.22
C HIS A 47 17.96 13.03 -9.82
N GLN A 48 17.84 11.96 -9.04
CA GLN A 48 18.18 10.60 -9.45
C GLN A 48 17.02 9.92 -10.21
N GLN A 49 16.94 10.16 -11.52
CA GLN A 49 16.11 9.42 -12.47
C GLN A 49 16.89 9.13 -13.76
N PRO A 50 16.58 8.05 -14.49
CA PRO A 50 15.65 6.98 -14.13
C PRO A 50 16.20 6.11 -12.98
N LYS A 51 15.30 5.65 -12.10
CA LYS A 51 15.58 4.57 -11.16
C LYS A 51 15.48 3.22 -11.90
N VAL A 52 16.45 2.33 -11.71
CA VAL A 52 16.58 1.09 -12.51
C VAL A 52 16.51 -0.15 -11.59
N PRO A 53 15.51 -1.03 -11.77
CA PRO A 53 15.40 -2.28 -11.02
C PRO A 53 16.60 -3.20 -11.28
N LEU A 54 17.17 -3.77 -10.21
CA LEU A 54 18.30 -4.70 -10.28
C LEU A 54 17.92 -6.00 -10.99
N TRP A 55 16.68 -6.48 -10.81
CA TRP A 55 16.17 -7.68 -11.49
C TRP A 55 15.60 -7.40 -12.87
N GLY A 56 15.56 -6.13 -13.29
CA GLY A 56 14.99 -5.70 -14.55
C GLY A 56 13.47 -5.45 -14.49
N TYR A 57 12.91 -5.10 -15.64
CA TYR A 57 11.51 -4.70 -15.83
C TYR A 57 10.64 -5.93 -16.08
N GLU A 58 10.53 -6.80 -15.08
CA GLU A 58 9.91 -8.12 -15.22
C GLU A 58 8.38 -8.10 -15.09
N ASP A 59 7.73 -9.12 -15.65
CA ASP A 59 6.28 -9.35 -15.51
C ASP A 59 6.03 -10.09 -14.19
N GLU A 60 5.41 -9.41 -13.24
CA GLU A 60 5.10 -9.94 -11.91
C GLU A 60 3.98 -10.98 -11.87
N ALA A 61 3.26 -11.18 -12.99
CA ALA A 61 2.33 -12.29 -13.14
C ALA A 61 3.06 -13.63 -13.41
N ASP A 62 4.36 -13.61 -13.70
CA ASP A 62 5.18 -14.83 -13.79
C ASP A 62 5.47 -15.39 -12.38
N PRO A 63 5.03 -16.63 -12.06
CA PRO A 63 5.29 -17.26 -10.77
C PRO A 63 6.78 -17.34 -10.41
N ALA A 64 7.69 -17.46 -11.38
CA ALA A 64 9.12 -17.52 -11.12
C ALA A 64 9.69 -16.17 -10.69
N VAL A 65 9.20 -15.09 -11.31
CA VAL A 65 9.53 -13.71 -10.91
C VAL A 65 9.00 -13.45 -9.50
N MET A 66 7.72 -13.77 -9.26
CA MET A 66 7.11 -13.60 -7.95
C MET A 66 7.79 -14.46 -6.87
N ALA A 67 8.23 -15.68 -7.20
CA ALA A 67 8.96 -16.53 -6.26
C ALA A 67 10.28 -15.89 -5.78
N ARG A 68 11.00 -15.20 -6.68
CA ARG A 68 12.20 -14.44 -6.29
C ARG A 68 11.84 -13.27 -5.36
N LYS A 69 10.76 -12.55 -5.66
CA LYS A 69 10.24 -11.46 -4.81
C LYS A 69 9.89 -11.96 -3.40
N ILE A 70 9.11 -13.04 -3.31
CA ILE A 70 8.73 -13.70 -2.05
C ILE A 70 9.96 -14.15 -1.27
N GLY A 71 10.94 -14.78 -1.95
CA GLY A 71 12.17 -15.23 -1.32
C GLY A 71 12.93 -14.07 -0.68
N ALA A 72 13.18 -13.01 -1.44
CA ALA A 72 13.85 -11.82 -0.96
C ALA A 72 13.12 -11.15 0.20
N ALA A 73 11.79 -11.00 0.12
CA ALA A 73 10.98 -10.43 1.19
C ALA A 73 11.09 -11.26 2.48
N ALA A 74 10.85 -12.57 2.40
CA ALA A 74 10.88 -13.48 3.54
C ALA A 74 12.28 -13.59 4.16
N ASP A 75 13.34 -13.62 3.34
CA ASP A 75 14.74 -13.67 3.80
C ASP A 75 15.18 -12.40 4.54
N HIS A 76 14.41 -11.30 4.41
CA HIS A 76 14.75 -9.99 4.97
C HIS A 76 13.75 -9.47 6.00
N GLY A 77 12.91 -10.35 6.55
CA GLY A 77 12.05 -10.03 7.69
C GLY A 77 10.69 -9.43 7.35
N LEU A 78 10.31 -9.35 6.06
CA LEU A 78 8.90 -9.13 5.71
C LEU A 78 8.10 -10.39 6.00
N THR A 79 6.89 -10.19 6.52
CA THR A 79 5.98 -11.29 6.90
C THR A 79 4.75 -11.37 6.01
N ALA A 80 4.37 -10.27 5.36
CA ALA A 80 3.23 -10.22 4.48
C ALA A 80 3.39 -9.24 3.31
N PHE A 81 2.73 -9.54 2.19
CA PHE A 81 2.35 -8.53 1.20
C PHE A 81 0.88 -8.14 1.36
N ILE A 82 0.57 -6.86 1.20
CA ILE A 82 -0.80 -6.35 1.08
C ILE A 82 -0.96 -5.88 -0.36
N PHE A 83 -1.62 -6.66 -1.20
CA PHE A 83 -1.83 -6.30 -2.59
C PHE A 83 -2.87 -5.20 -2.70
N ASP A 84 -2.53 -4.13 -3.42
CA ASP A 84 -3.50 -3.15 -3.87
C ASP A 84 -4.44 -3.87 -4.84
N TRP A 85 -5.67 -4.05 -4.42
CA TRP A 85 -6.64 -4.88 -5.10
C TRP A 85 -7.69 -4.00 -5.76
N TYR A 86 -7.73 -4.03 -7.09
CA TYR A 86 -8.64 -3.21 -7.88
C TYR A 86 -9.82 -4.04 -8.39
N TRP A 87 -11.01 -3.55 -8.10
CA TRP A 87 -12.25 -4.09 -8.60
C TRP A 87 -13.24 -2.97 -8.82
N TYR A 88 -13.76 -2.92 -10.05
CA TYR A 88 -14.75 -1.95 -10.49
C TYR A 88 -16.08 -2.64 -10.78
N GLU A 89 -17.11 -1.85 -11.07
CA GLU A 89 -18.47 -2.36 -11.32
C GLU A 89 -18.52 -3.44 -12.43
N ASP A 90 -17.61 -3.36 -13.39
CA ASP A 90 -17.47 -4.28 -14.53
C ASP A 90 -16.48 -5.43 -14.31
N GLY A 91 -15.78 -5.48 -13.16
CA GLY A 91 -14.92 -6.60 -12.77
C GLY A 91 -13.50 -6.20 -12.32
N PRO A 92 -12.59 -7.16 -12.22
CA PRO A 92 -11.24 -6.94 -11.71
C PRO A 92 -10.39 -6.06 -12.65
N PHE A 93 -9.33 -5.51 -12.08
CA PHE A 93 -8.28 -4.80 -12.77
C PHE A 93 -6.94 -5.10 -12.07
N LEU A 94 -5.84 -5.25 -12.83
CA LEU A 94 -4.49 -5.49 -12.28
C LEU A 94 -4.35 -6.72 -11.36
N GLN A 95 -5.23 -7.71 -11.50
CA GLN A 95 -5.27 -8.85 -10.59
C GLN A 95 -4.19 -9.91 -10.86
N ARG A 96 -3.53 -9.90 -12.03
CA ARG A 96 -2.68 -11.03 -12.45
C ARG A 96 -1.43 -11.19 -11.60
N ALA A 97 -0.91 -10.10 -11.01
CA ALA A 97 0.20 -10.20 -10.05
C ALA A 97 -0.13 -11.13 -8.88
N LEU A 98 -1.37 -11.05 -8.36
CA LEU A 98 -1.86 -11.93 -7.31
C LEU A 98 -2.31 -13.28 -7.88
N ASP A 99 -3.25 -13.25 -8.84
CA ASP A 99 -3.95 -14.42 -9.37
C ASP A 99 -2.99 -15.39 -10.08
N GLU A 100 -2.08 -14.88 -10.89
CA GLU A 100 -1.14 -15.68 -11.69
C GLU A 100 0.25 -15.74 -11.02
N GLY A 101 0.72 -14.64 -10.45
CA GLY A 101 2.05 -14.56 -9.83
C GLY A 101 2.11 -15.20 -8.45
N PHE A 102 1.55 -14.54 -7.43
CA PHE A 102 1.73 -14.93 -6.02
C PHE A 102 1.06 -16.27 -5.70
N LEU A 103 -0.19 -16.49 -6.13
CA LEU A 103 -0.93 -17.71 -5.81
C LEU A 103 -0.33 -18.97 -6.46
N HIS A 104 0.48 -18.83 -7.49
CA HIS A 104 1.15 -19.95 -8.16
C HIS A 104 2.67 -19.98 -7.97
N ALA A 105 3.25 -19.04 -7.23
CA ALA A 105 4.66 -19.09 -6.89
C ALA A 105 4.95 -20.32 -6.00
N PRO A 106 5.97 -21.14 -6.32
CA PRO A 106 6.26 -22.40 -5.60
C PRO A 106 6.63 -22.25 -4.13
N ASN A 107 6.90 -21.02 -3.66
CA ASN A 107 7.29 -20.69 -2.29
C ASN A 107 6.32 -19.68 -1.63
N ASN A 108 5.08 -19.60 -2.10
CA ASN A 108 4.07 -18.67 -1.58
C ASN A 108 3.59 -18.96 -0.14
N ASP A 109 4.07 -20.04 0.46
CA ASP A 109 3.91 -20.38 1.87
C ASP A 109 4.90 -19.65 2.78
N ARG A 110 5.99 -19.12 2.22
CA ARG A 110 7.03 -18.38 2.96
C ARG A 110 6.60 -16.98 3.41
N LEU A 111 5.57 -16.41 2.79
CA LEU A 111 5.07 -15.08 3.08
C LEU A 111 3.54 -15.12 3.14
N LYS A 112 2.94 -14.36 4.06
CA LYS A 112 1.50 -14.18 4.04
C LYS A 112 1.10 -13.16 2.97
N PHE A 113 -0.17 -13.16 2.58
CA PHE A 113 -0.71 -12.08 1.74
C PHE A 113 -2.10 -11.67 2.20
N ALA A 114 -2.44 -10.41 1.99
CA ALA A 114 -3.80 -9.90 2.08
C ALA A 114 -4.05 -8.91 0.95
N ILE A 115 -5.27 -8.36 0.93
CA ILE A 115 -5.67 -7.36 -0.03
C ILE A 115 -6.11 -6.07 0.66
N MET A 116 -5.77 -4.94 0.05
CA MET A 116 -6.36 -3.65 0.31
C MET A 116 -7.15 -3.25 -0.94
N TRP A 117 -8.46 -3.11 -0.82
CA TRP A 117 -9.27 -2.63 -1.94
C TRP A 117 -8.94 -1.17 -2.21
N ALA A 118 -8.24 -0.91 -3.31
CA ALA A 118 -7.91 0.41 -3.82
C ALA A 118 -9.16 1.01 -4.51
N ASN A 119 -10.18 1.31 -3.71
CA ASN A 119 -11.53 1.67 -4.13
C ASN A 119 -11.67 3.15 -4.56
N HIS A 120 -10.60 3.73 -5.08
CA HIS A 120 -10.56 5.08 -5.63
C HIS A 120 -10.76 5.07 -7.15
N ASP A 121 -11.04 6.23 -7.72
CA ASP A 121 -11.11 6.40 -9.17
C ASP A 121 -9.75 6.12 -9.83
N TRP A 122 -9.76 5.41 -10.96
CA TRP A 122 -8.58 5.31 -11.82
C TRP A 122 -8.56 6.50 -12.77
N VAL A 123 -7.53 7.34 -12.66
CA VAL A 123 -7.39 8.57 -13.43
C VAL A 123 -6.24 8.47 -14.43
N ASP A 124 -6.39 9.16 -15.56
CA ASP A 124 -5.41 9.19 -16.65
C ASP A 124 -4.22 10.10 -16.30
N ILE A 125 -3.29 9.55 -15.52
CA ILE A 125 -2.08 10.24 -15.03
C ILE A 125 -0.79 9.49 -15.40
N HIS A 126 -0.85 8.63 -16.42
CA HIS A 126 0.22 7.70 -16.76
C HIS A 126 0.75 7.91 -18.21
N PRO A 127 1.36 9.06 -18.55
CA PRO A 127 1.75 10.17 -17.66
C PRO A 127 0.74 11.33 -17.62
N ALA A 128 0.73 12.07 -16.51
CA ALA A 128 -0.04 13.28 -16.29
C ALA A 128 0.55 14.48 -17.06
N GLN A 129 -0.30 15.12 -17.85
CA GLN A 129 -0.01 16.44 -18.42
C GLN A 129 -0.07 17.51 -17.34
N ARG A 130 0.62 18.64 -17.54
CA ARG A 130 0.46 19.83 -16.67
C ARG A 130 -0.97 20.35 -16.67
N SER A 131 -1.66 20.29 -17.81
CA SER A 131 -3.04 20.75 -17.94
C SER A 131 -4.01 19.84 -17.20
N ARG A 132 -4.96 20.45 -16.50
CA ARG A 132 -5.99 19.79 -15.66
C ARG A 132 -7.40 20.21 -16.09
N PRO A 133 -8.46 19.46 -15.75
CA PRO A 133 -8.48 18.21 -14.96
C PRO A 133 -8.02 16.96 -15.74
N PHE A 134 -7.69 15.89 -15.01
CA PHE A 134 -7.44 14.56 -15.60
C PHE A 134 -8.76 13.84 -15.87
N ASN A 135 -8.75 12.93 -16.84
CA ASN A 135 -9.92 12.11 -17.14
C ASN A 135 -10.00 10.91 -16.20
N THR A 136 -11.19 10.63 -15.66
CA THR A 136 -11.46 9.36 -14.98
C THR A 136 -11.67 8.26 -16.01
N GLN A 137 -10.84 7.22 -15.96
CA GLN A 137 -10.90 6.05 -16.85
C GLN A 137 -11.78 4.93 -16.26
N ALA A 138 -11.79 4.77 -14.94
CA ALA A 138 -12.67 3.87 -14.21
C ALA A 138 -13.11 4.51 -12.89
N ALA A 139 -14.40 4.44 -12.57
CA ALA A 139 -14.93 4.99 -11.32
C ALA A 139 -14.81 3.95 -10.19
N GLY A 140 -14.25 4.36 -9.05
CA GLY A 140 -14.05 3.52 -7.86
C GLY A 140 -15.33 3.26 -7.06
N GLN A 141 -16.40 4.03 -7.32
CA GLN A 141 -17.72 3.77 -6.73
C GLN A 141 -18.24 2.39 -7.15
N ILE A 142 -18.77 1.65 -6.18
CA ILE A 142 -19.29 0.30 -6.37
C ILE A 142 -20.74 0.22 -5.89
N SER A 143 -21.61 -0.47 -6.63
CA SER A 143 -22.95 -0.79 -6.16
C SER A 143 -22.92 -1.91 -5.11
N GLU A 144 -23.98 -2.08 -4.31
CA GLU A 144 -24.11 -3.24 -3.42
C GLU A 144 -23.95 -4.57 -4.17
N LYS A 145 -24.52 -4.66 -5.39
CA LYS A 145 -24.37 -5.85 -6.24
C LYS A 145 -22.92 -6.05 -6.68
N GLY A 146 -22.23 -4.97 -7.03
CA GLY A 146 -20.80 -5.00 -7.36
C GLY A 146 -19.97 -5.45 -6.16
N PHE A 147 -20.26 -4.91 -4.97
CA PHE A 147 -19.63 -5.29 -3.71
C PHE A 147 -19.87 -6.76 -3.37
N ALA A 148 -21.10 -7.25 -3.49
CA ALA A 148 -21.42 -8.65 -3.25
C ALA A 148 -20.63 -9.60 -4.17
N LYS A 149 -20.46 -9.24 -5.46
CA LYS A 149 -19.62 -10.00 -6.39
C LYS A 149 -18.14 -9.97 -5.99
N ALA A 150 -17.64 -8.80 -5.60
CA ALA A 150 -16.26 -8.66 -5.13
C ALA A 150 -16.02 -9.51 -3.88
N ALA A 151 -16.93 -9.46 -2.90
CA ALA A 151 -16.89 -10.28 -1.69
C ALA A 151 -16.91 -11.78 -2.02
N ASP A 152 -17.81 -12.22 -2.91
CA ASP A 152 -17.89 -13.62 -3.34
C ASP A 152 -16.59 -14.06 -4.04
N HIS A 153 -15.99 -13.19 -4.87
CA HIS A 153 -14.70 -13.44 -5.52
C HIS A 153 -13.57 -13.60 -4.51
N MET A 154 -13.49 -12.71 -3.51
CA MET A 154 -12.48 -12.80 -2.45
C MET A 154 -12.60 -14.10 -1.64
N ILE A 155 -13.82 -14.46 -1.25
CA ILE A 155 -14.11 -15.69 -0.49
C ILE A 155 -13.68 -16.92 -1.27
N GLN A 156 -14.01 -16.97 -2.56
CA GLN A 156 -13.76 -18.15 -3.40
C GLN A 156 -12.28 -18.32 -3.75
N ASN A 157 -11.59 -17.23 -4.08
CA ASN A 157 -10.26 -17.30 -4.69
C ASN A 157 -9.11 -17.02 -3.73
N TYR A 158 -9.34 -16.26 -2.65
CA TYR A 158 -8.25 -15.77 -1.81
C TYR A 158 -8.35 -16.25 -0.36
N PHE A 159 -9.50 -16.10 0.29
CA PHE A 159 -9.63 -16.29 1.74
C PHE A 159 -9.45 -17.73 2.21
N SER A 160 -9.63 -18.70 1.31
CA SER A 160 -9.38 -20.11 1.58
C SER A 160 -7.89 -20.49 1.48
N HIS A 161 -7.04 -19.62 0.93
CA HIS A 161 -5.64 -19.92 0.73
C HIS A 161 -4.88 -19.99 2.08
N PRO A 162 -4.04 -21.02 2.34
CA PRO A 162 -3.32 -21.17 3.61
C PRO A 162 -2.36 -20.01 3.96
N SER A 163 -1.88 -19.30 2.94
CA SER A 163 -1.04 -18.11 3.10
C SER A 163 -1.84 -16.81 3.26
N TYR A 164 -3.17 -16.83 3.26
CA TYR A 164 -3.93 -15.61 3.49
C TYR A 164 -3.68 -15.10 4.93
N TRP A 165 -3.37 -13.82 5.05
CA TRP A 165 -2.96 -13.21 6.32
C TRP A 165 -4.17 -13.01 7.23
N ARG A 166 -3.96 -13.31 8.52
CA ARG A 166 -4.96 -13.15 9.57
C ARG A 166 -4.43 -12.25 10.67
N VAL A 167 -5.31 -11.41 11.19
CA VAL A 167 -5.07 -10.54 12.34
C VAL A 167 -6.11 -10.88 13.39
N ASN A 168 -5.68 -11.20 14.61
CA ASN A 168 -6.56 -11.69 15.68
C ASN A 168 -7.48 -12.83 15.21
N GLU A 169 -6.92 -13.82 14.50
CA GLU A 169 -7.61 -14.94 13.85
C GLU A 169 -8.58 -14.56 12.69
N GLY A 170 -8.86 -13.27 12.47
CA GLY A 170 -9.71 -12.80 11.38
C GLY A 170 -8.97 -12.61 10.06
N LEU A 171 -9.60 -12.95 8.92
CA LEU A 171 -9.07 -12.69 7.58
C LEU A 171 -8.89 -11.19 7.36
N TYR A 172 -7.67 -10.70 7.16
CA TYR A 172 -7.45 -9.27 6.99
C TYR A 172 -7.91 -8.78 5.60
N VAL A 173 -8.73 -7.74 5.55
CA VAL A 173 -9.05 -6.96 4.35
C VAL A 173 -8.98 -5.48 4.69
N SER A 174 -8.36 -4.67 3.84
CA SER A 174 -8.34 -3.22 4.00
C SER A 174 -9.13 -2.49 2.91
N PHE A 175 -9.62 -1.29 3.19
CA PHE A 175 -10.17 -0.36 2.18
C PHE A 175 -9.37 0.94 2.19
N TYR A 176 -9.00 1.40 1.00
CA TYR A 176 -8.12 2.56 0.85
C TYR A 176 -8.84 3.91 1.09
N GLU A 177 -10.04 4.09 0.55
CA GLU A 177 -10.83 5.31 0.68
C GLU A 177 -12.21 5.06 1.31
N ILE A 178 -12.29 5.23 2.64
CA ILE A 178 -13.54 4.99 3.37
C ILE A 178 -14.69 5.90 2.93
N HIS A 179 -14.42 7.15 2.56
CA HIS A 179 -15.43 8.08 2.08
C HIS A 179 -16.04 7.65 0.74
N SER A 180 -15.21 7.14 -0.17
CA SER A 180 -15.65 6.60 -1.47
C SER A 180 -16.50 5.35 -1.28
N LEU A 181 -16.13 4.48 -0.33
CA LEU A 181 -16.92 3.32 0.05
C LEU A 181 -18.30 3.72 0.61
N ILE A 182 -18.32 4.62 1.60
CA ILE A 182 -19.56 5.10 2.23
C ILE A 182 -20.49 5.73 1.18
N ARG A 183 -19.94 6.56 0.30
CA ARG A 183 -20.72 7.24 -0.74
C ARG A 183 -21.26 6.25 -1.77
N GLY A 184 -20.43 5.31 -2.24
CA GLY A 184 -20.81 4.31 -3.23
C GLY A 184 -21.90 3.35 -2.73
N LEU A 185 -21.82 2.97 -1.46
CA LEU A 185 -22.76 2.04 -0.83
C LEU A 185 -24.00 2.71 -0.22
N GLY A 186 -24.26 4.00 -0.50
CA GLY A 186 -25.51 4.65 -0.12
C GLY A 186 -25.55 5.23 1.31
N GLY A 187 -24.39 5.46 1.92
CA GLY A 187 -24.25 6.13 3.22
C GLY A 187 -23.83 5.19 4.35
N THR A 188 -23.57 5.75 5.53
CA THR A 188 -22.93 5.03 6.65
C THR A 188 -23.75 3.83 7.14
N GLN A 189 -25.07 3.98 7.28
CA GLN A 189 -25.94 2.88 7.76
C GLN A 189 -25.94 1.70 6.79
N GLU A 190 -26.02 1.98 5.50
CA GLU A 190 -26.08 0.94 4.48
C GLU A 190 -24.72 0.26 4.31
N THR A 191 -23.64 1.04 4.38
CA THR A 191 -22.27 0.52 4.41
C THR A 191 -22.07 -0.42 5.60
N ALA A 192 -22.51 -0.04 6.80
CA ALA A 192 -22.43 -0.88 7.99
C ALA A 192 -23.19 -2.22 7.80
N ARG A 193 -24.41 -2.18 7.25
CA ARG A 193 -25.18 -3.38 6.93
C ARG A 193 -24.42 -4.29 5.95
N ILE A 194 -23.88 -3.73 4.87
CA ILE A 194 -23.16 -4.48 3.84
C ILE A 194 -21.86 -5.09 4.38
N LEU A 195 -21.10 -4.36 5.20
CA LEU A 195 -19.90 -4.90 5.84
C LEU A 195 -20.23 -6.01 6.84
N GLN A 196 -21.34 -5.89 7.58
CA GLN A 196 -21.83 -6.96 8.45
C GLN A 196 -22.24 -8.20 7.64
N GLU A 197 -22.95 -8.02 6.52
CA GLU A 197 -23.28 -9.12 5.60
C GLU A 197 -22.03 -9.77 5.00
N PHE A 198 -20.97 -8.99 4.76
CA PHE A 198 -19.70 -9.55 4.31
C PHE A 198 -19.09 -10.49 5.35
N ARG A 199 -19.08 -10.08 6.63
CA ARG A 199 -18.65 -10.96 7.74
C ARG A 199 -19.51 -12.23 7.80
N GLU A 200 -20.82 -12.10 7.65
CA GLU A 200 -21.74 -13.25 7.65
C GLU A 200 -21.49 -14.20 6.48
N ARG A 201 -21.22 -13.68 5.27
CA ARG A 201 -20.83 -14.49 4.11
C ARG A 201 -19.54 -15.27 4.37
N VAL A 202 -18.53 -14.63 4.96
CA VAL A 202 -17.25 -15.27 5.32
C VAL A 202 -17.47 -16.39 6.34
N ARG A 203 -18.27 -16.15 7.39
CA ARG A 203 -18.63 -17.18 8.37
C ARG A 203 -19.43 -18.33 7.74
N ALA A 204 -20.39 -18.01 6.87
CA ALA A 204 -21.21 -19.00 6.16
C ALA A 204 -20.38 -19.88 5.21
N ALA A 205 -19.28 -19.35 4.67
CA ALA A 205 -18.30 -20.10 3.90
C ALA A 205 -17.38 -20.99 4.76
N GLY A 206 -17.51 -20.94 6.09
CA GLY A 206 -16.70 -21.73 7.03
C GLY A 206 -15.27 -21.21 7.23
N LEU A 207 -15.01 -19.94 6.90
CA LEU A 207 -13.67 -19.34 6.91
C LEU A 207 -13.33 -18.57 8.20
N GLY A 208 -14.25 -18.60 9.18
CA GLY A 208 -14.10 -17.94 10.48
C GLY A 208 -14.45 -16.47 10.43
N GLU A 209 -13.69 -15.66 11.18
CA GLU A 209 -13.91 -14.22 11.27
C GLU A 209 -13.22 -13.47 10.12
N LEU A 210 -13.76 -12.30 9.80
CA LEU A 210 -13.14 -11.31 8.94
C LEU A 210 -12.53 -10.21 9.83
N HIS A 211 -11.41 -9.62 9.45
CA HIS A 211 -10.81 -8.46 10.09
C HIS A 211 -10.80 -7.31 9.08
N ILE A 212 -11.58 -6.27 9.32
CA ILE A 212 -11.74 -5.13 8.40
C ILE A 212 -10.88 -3.97 8.89
N ASN A 213 -9.89 -3.61 8.08
CA ASN A 213 -9.06 -2.43 8.22
C ASN A 213 -9.50 -1.33 7.25
N VAL A 214 -9.15 -0.09 7.57
CA VAL A 214 -9.20 1.03 6.61
C VAL A 214 -7.91 1.82 6.66
N VAL A 215 -7.48 2.31 5.51
CA VAL A 215 -6.43 3.33 5.44
C VAL A 215 -7.04 4.66 5.84
N VAL A 216 -6.40 5.29 6.81
CA VAL A 216 -6.68 6.65 7.21
C VAL A 216 -5.64 7.52 6.52
N TRP A 217 -6.10 8.24 5.51
CA TRP A 217 -5.52 9.49 5.02
C TRP A 217 -6.64 10.43 4.66
N GLY A 218 -6.37 11.74 4.64
CA GLY A 218 -7.32 12.65 4.02
C GLY A 218 -8.72 12.58 4.64
N LEU A 219 -8.82 12.50 5.97
CA LEU A 219 -9.83 13.32 6.66
C LEU A 219 -9.46 14.78 6.36
N GLN A 220 -9.71 15.20 5.12
CA GLN A 220 -9.54 16.58 4.73
C GLN A 220 -10.63 17.36 5.44
N ILE A 221 -10.18 18.02 6.50
CA ILE A 221 -10.71 19.25 7.06
C ILE A 221 -10.53 20.36 5.99
N LEU A 222 -10.97 20.13 4.75
CA LEU A 222 -11.13 21.21 3.77
C LEU A 222 -12.40 22.00 4.15
N PRO A 223 -12.39 23.35 4.08
CA PRO A 223 -13.49 24.19 4.57
C PRO A 223 -14.85 23.95 3.88
N THR A 224 -14.86 23.21 2.77
CA THR A 224 -15.99 23.08 1.84
C THR A 224 -16.49 21.66 1.65
N GLU A 225 -15.87 20.66 2.25
CA GLU A 225 -16.48 19.32 2.35
C GLU A 225 -17.13 19.18 3.71
N GLN A 226 -18.32 18.57 3.75
CA GLN A 226 -18.92 18.12 5.00
C GLN A 226 -18.04 16.98 5.53
N GLY A 227 -16.95 17.35 6.20
CA GLY A 227 -16.11 16.41 6.92
C GLY A 227 -16.99 15.57 7.83
N ILE A 228 -16.69 14.29 7.93
CA ILE A 228 -17.31 13.44 8.95
C ILE A 228 -16.92 14.02 10.30
N THR A 229 -17.82 14.76 10.93
CA THR A 229 -17.55 15.46 12.19
C THR A 229 -17.33 14.54 13.37
N ASN A 230 -17.49 13.22 13.22
CA ASN A 230 -17.24 12.21 14.24
C ASN A 230 -16.67 10.93 13.60
N ILE A 231 -15.41 10.95 13.15
CA ILE A 231 -14.82 9.78 12.48
C ILE A 231 -14.87 8.53 13.37
N ASP A 232 -14.58 8.63 14.67
CA ASP A 232 -14.70 7.49 15.59
C ASP A 232 -16.11 6.91 15.65
N GLU A 233 -17.15 7.75 15.63
CA GLU A 233 -18.53 7.26 15.59
C GLU A 233 -18.83 6.55 14.27
N VAL A 234 -18.28 7.03 13.15
CA VAL A 234 -18.41 6.36 11.86
C VAL A 234 -17.64 5.04 11.85
N LEU A 235 -16.40 5.00 12.33
CA LEU A 235 -15.62 3.76 12.41
C LEU A 235 -16.32 2.71 13.30
N GLU A 236 -16.89 3.16 14.43
CA GLU A 236 -17.68 2.32 15.35
C GLU A 236 -18.99 1.85 14.71
N GLN A 237 -19.73 2.72 14.02
CA GLN A 237 -20.96 2.37 13.30
C GLN A 237 -20.71 1.36 12.17
N LEU A 238 -19.59 1.48 11.45
CA LEU A 238 -19.22 0.58 10.38
C LEU A 238 -18.72 -0.78 10.89
N GLY A 239 -18.43 -0.92 12.18
CA GLY A 239 -17.93 -2.16 12.77
C GLY A 239 -16.54 -2.56 12.24
N LEU A 240 -15.64 -1.57 12.09
CA LEU A 240 -14.25 -1.80 11.66
C LEU A 240 -13.39 -2.28 12.83
N ASP A 241 -12.34 -3.05 12.54
CA ASP A 241 -11.49 -3.69 13.57
C ASP A 241 -10.17 -2.97 13.80
N SER A 242 -9.69 -2.19 12.83
CA SER A 242 -8.42 -1.48 12.91
C SER A 242 -8.34 -0.37 11.87
N ILE A 243 -7.35 0.51 12.04
CA ILE A 243 -6.97 1.53 11.08
C ILE A 243 -5.48 1.44 10.76
N SER A 244 -5.08 1.89 9.58
CA SER A 244 -3.68 1.98 9.18
C SER A 244 -3.40 3.29 8.46
N SER A 245 -2.16 3.55 8.11
CA SER A 245 -1.78 4.57 7.12
C SER A 245 -1.12 3.90 5.91
N TYR A 246 -1.07 4.64 4.80
CA TYR A 246 -0.48 4.13 3.55
C TYR A 246 0.91 4.69 3.29
N VAL A 247 1.07 6.01 3.21
CA VAL A 247 2.37 6.69 3.00
C VAL A 247 2.40 7.99 3.80
N TRP A 248 3.57 8.50 4.18
CA TRP A 248 3.71 9.66 5.07
C TRP A 248 3.17 10.95 4.48
N ILE A 249 3.30 11.16 3.17
CA ILE A 249 2.90 12.40 2.49
C ILE A 249 1.38 12.67 2.56
N HIS A 250 0.61 11.65 2.93
CA HIS A 250 -0.81 11.73 3.24
C HIS A 250 -1.12 12.60 4.49
N HIS A 251 -0.16 12.70 5.40
CA HIS A 251 -0.30 13.39 6.69
C HIS A 251 0.76 14.47 6.90
N GLN A 252 1.89 14.36 6.19
CA GLN A 252 3.02 15.26 6.28
C GLN A 252 3.21 15.99 4.96
N PRO A 253 2.89 17.29 4.88
CA PRO A 253 3.12 18.06 3.66
C PRO A 253 4.63 18.15 3.36
N LEU A 254 4.96 18.07 2.07
CA LEU A 254 6.32 18.28 1.59
C LEU A 254 6.54 19.78 1.35
N GLU A 255 7.00 20.48 2.38
CA GLU A 255 7.05 21.96 2.45
C GLU A 255 8.13 22.59 1.54
N GLN A 256 9.08 21.80 1.03
CA GLN A 256 10.17 22.28 0.17
C GLN A 256 10.06 21.65 -1.22
N PHE A 257 9.98 22.50 -2.24
CA PHE A 257 9.97 22.11 -3.65
C PHE A 257 11.30 22.49 -4.32
N PRO A 258 11.87 21.64 -5.20
CA PRO A 258 11.31 20.38 -5.71
C PRO A 258 11.56 19.16 -4.81
N GLU A 259 12.33 19.31 -3.74
CA GLU A 259 12.76 18.20 -2.89
C GLU A 259 12.68 18.60 -1.41
N THR A 260 12.05 17.76 -0.59
CA THR A 260 11.95 17.87 0.86
C THR A 260 12.81 16.77 1.51
N ASP A 261 13.53 17.11 2.57
CA ASP A 261 14.40 16.17 3.27
C ASP A 261 13.63 15.00 3.94
N TYR A 262 14.05 13.77 3.65
CA TYR A 262 13.44 12.55 4.18
C TYR A 262 13.56 12.45 5.70
N ALA A 263 14.70 12.84 6.28
CA ALA A 263 14.93 12.75 7.73
C ALA A 263 13.95 13.67 8.48
N ALA A 264 13.74 14.90 7.98
CA ALA A 264 12.76 15.83 8.53
C ALA A 264 11.33 15.27 8.51
N ILE A 265 10.91 14.60 7.41
CA ILE A 265 9.58 14.00 7.32
C ILE A 265 9.46 12.74 8.18
N ARG A 266 10.52 11.92 8.28
CA ARG A 266 10.57 10.79 9.23
C ARG A 266 10.33 11.26 10.65
N GLU A 267 11.06 12.27 11.11
CA GLU A 267 10.94 12.78 12.49
C GLU A 267 9.51 13.23 12.82
N LYS A 268 8.85 13.94 11.90
CA LYS A 268 7.44 14.32 12.04
C LYS A 268 6.52 13.09 12.03
N SER A 269 6.76 12.13 11.14
CA SER A 269 5.92 10.93 10.97
C SER A 269 5.99 9.97 12.16
N LEU A 270 7.13 9.90 12.87
CA LEU A 270 7.24 9.13 14.11
C LEU A 270 6.32 9.67 15.22
N LEU A 271 6.09 10.99 15.25
CA LEU A 271 5.16 11.61 16.20
C LEU A 271 3.69 11.32 15.86
N ASP A 272 3.38 11.12 14.57
CA ASP A 272 2.03 10.76 14.14
C ASP A 272 1.57 9.41 14.69
N TYR A 273 2.49 8.49 15.01
CA TYR A 273 2.11 7.18 15.55
C TYR A 273 1.36 7.30 16.87
N GLU A 274 1.90 8.07 17.82
CA GLU A 274 1.25 8.30 19.11
C GLU A 274 0.01 9.16 18.96
N LYS A 275 0.06 10.18 18.11
CA LYS A 275 -1.08 11.05 17.81
C LYS A 275 -2.26 10.25 17.27
N PHE A 276 -2.05 9.36 16.30
CA PHE A 276 -3.13 8.55 15.74
C PHE A 276 -3.62 7.48 16.72
N THR A 277 -2.72 6.81 17.45
CA THR A 277 -3.17 5.89 18.52
C THR A 277 -3.98 6.59 19.61
N ALA A 278 -3.68 7.85 19.92
CA ALA A 278 -4.47 8.63 20.88
C ALA A 278 -5.79 9.18 20.28
N ALA A 279 -5.82 9.42 18.97
CA ALA A 279 -6.96 10.04 18.29
C ALA A 279 -8.08 9.05 17.94
N TYR A 280 -7.79 7.75 17.84
CA TYR A 280 -8.74 6.74 17.40
C TYR A 280 -8.95 5.66 18.46
N LYS A 281 -10.20 5.19 18.60
CA LYS A 281 -10.52 4.07 19.51
C LYS A 281 -10.02 2.71 18.98
N LEU A 282 -9.91 2.57 17.65
CA LEU A 282 -9.48 1.34 17.01
C LEU A 282 -7.95 1.19 17.05
N PRO A 283 -7.43 -0.06 17.09
CA PRO A 283 -6.01 -0.31 16.93
C PRO A 283 -5.45 0.34 15.67
N TYR A 284 -4.39 1.14 15.83
CA TYR A 284 -3.65 1.75 14.73
C TYR A 284 -2.41 0.92 14.38
N TYR A 285 -2.26 0.60 13.10
CA TYR A 285 -1.07 -0.04 12.54
C TYR A 285 -0.24 1.01 11.79
N PRO A 286 0.92 1.42 12.34
CA PRO A 286 1.73 2.48 11.78
C PRO A 286 2.33 2.10 10.43
N ASN A 287 2.61 3.11 9.62
CA ASN A 287 3.29 2.96 8.34
C ASN A 287 4.72 3.54 8.38
N VAL A 288 5.65 2.84 7.76
CA VAL A 288 6.96 3.37 7.35
C VAL A 288 6.96 3.58 5.84
N THR A 289 7.30 4.78 5.39
CA THR A 289 7.44 5.09 3.97
C THR A 289 8.88 4.90 3.52
N MET A 290 9.09 4.09 2.48
CA MET A 290 10.39 3.87 1.87
C MET A 290 10.88 5.16 1.22
N GLY A 291 10.08 5.80 0.37
CA GLY A 291 10.44 7.04 -0.31
C GLY A 291 9.23 7.73 -0.94
N TRP A 292 9.47 8.82 -1.66
CA TRP A 292 8.43 9.48 -2.46
C TRP A 292 9.03 10.29 -3.61
N ASP A 293 8.64 9.99 -4.82
CA ASP A 293 8.98 10.70 -6.05
C ASP A 293 8.02 10.27 -7.16
N SER A 294 6.94 11.04 -7.33
CA SER A 294 5.94 10.80 -8.38
C SER A 294 6.29 11.41 -9.74
N SER A 295 7.51 11.95 -9.90
CA SER A 295 7.94 12.56 -11.16
C SER A 295 7.93 11.63 -12.38
N PRO A 296 8.12 10.29 -12.27
CA PRO A 296 7.93 9.39 -13.41
C PRO A 296 6.51 9.44 -14.01
N ARG A 297 5.49 9.74 -13.19
CA ARG A 297 4.10 9.92 -13.64
C ARG A 297 3.86 11.27 -14.33
N THR A 298 4.86 12.15 -14.45
CA THR A 298 4.71 13.42 -15.20
C THR A 298 5.12 13.26 -16.67
N VAL A 299 4.65 14.14 -17.55
CA VAL A 299 5.18 14.22 -18.91
C VAL A 299 6.63 14.70 -18.85
N GLN A 300 7.54 13.91 -19.41
CA GLN A 300 8.98 14.12 -19.21
C GLN A 300 9.51 15.40 -19.86
N SER A 301 8.92 15.81 -20.99
CA SER A 301 9.25 17.06 -21.68
C SER A 301 8.64 18.34 -21.09
N GLU A 302 7.77 18.24 -20.07
CA GLU A 302 7.13 19.39 -19.43
C GLU A 302 7.94 19.88 -18.22
N THR A 303 7.86 21.20 -17.95
CA THR A 303 8.47 21.84 -16.78
C THR A 303 7.86 21.29 -15.49
N PHE A 304 8.73 20.87 -14.57
CA PHE A 304 8.36 20.40 -13.25
C PHE A 304 8.20 21.57 -12.28
N GLU A 305 6.96 21.82 -11.83
CA GLU A 305 6.60 22.83 -10.84
C GLU A 305 5.63 22.21 -9.83
N ASP A 306 5.42 22.86 -8.70
CA ASP A 306 4.47 22.40 -7.69
C ASP A 306 3.01 22.71 -8.11
N LEU A 307 2.37 21.74 -8.73
CA LEU A 307 0.95 21.80 -9.12
C LEU A 307 0.11 20.80 -8.30
N GLY A 308 0.71 20.08 -7.34
CA GLY A 308 0.12 18.93 -6.68
C GLY A 308 0.24 17.64 -7.51
N TYR A 309 -0.15 16.51 -6.94
CA TYR A 309 0.11 15.18 -7.48
C TYR A 309 -0.23 15.01 -8.99
N PRO A 310 0.65 14.43 -9.83
CA PRO A 310 2.03 13.99 -9.52
C PRO A 310 3.12 15.06 -9.70
N TYR A 311 2.76 16.31 -9.99
CA TYR A 311 3.66 17.46 -10.06
C TYR A 311 3.86 18.08 -8.67
N MET A 312 4.58 17.39 -7.80
CA MET A 312 4.77 17.81 -6.41
C MET A 312 6.20 17.55 -5.96
N ALA A 313 6.55 18.03 -4.77
CA ALA A 313 7.88 17.77 -4.21
C ALA A 313 8.15 16.27 -4.03
N THR A 314 9.43 15.90 -4.08
CA THR A 314 9.94 14.56 -3.80
C THR A 314 10.51 14.50 -2.38
N LEU A 315 10.78 13.29 -1.87
CA LEU A 315 11.58 13.05 -0.67
C LEU A 315 13.05 12.81 -1.08
N GLY A 316 13.91 13.77 -0.75
CA GLY A 316 15.35 13.71 -0.95
C GLY A 316 16.10 13.15 0.26
N GLY A 317 17.34 12.74 0.06
CA GLY A 317 18.20 12.25 1.15
C GLY A 317 17.76 10.90 1.74
N ASN A 318 16.81 10.21 1.11
CA ASN A 318 16.46 8.86 1.48
C ASN A 318 17.63 7.90 1.20
N THR A 319 18.25 7.38 2.24
CA THR A 319 19.31 6.36 2.16
C THR A 319 18.88 5.12 2.93
N PRO A 320 19.51 3.95 2.70
CA PRO A 320 19.27 2.76 3.52
C PRO A 320 19.47 3.02 5.03
N GLY A 321 20.40 3.92 5.39
CA GLY A 321 20.61 4.33 6.78
C GLY A 321 19.45 5.15 7.36
N GLU A 322 18.95 6.13 6.62
CA GLU A 322 17.80 6.93 7.05
C GLU A 322 16.51 6.10 7.12
N PHE A 323 16.34 5.14 6.21
CA PHE A 323 15.25 4.17 6.24
C PHE A 323 15.37 3.23 7.45
N LYS A 324 16.58 2.75 7.77
CA LYS A 324 16.84 1.95 8.99
C LYS A 324 16.43 2.70 10.26
N LEU A 325 16.74 3.99 10.36
CA LEU A 325 16.30 4.82 11.49
C LEU A 325 14.77 4.93 11.58
N ALA A 326 14.06 4.95 10.44
CA ALA A 326 12.60 4.91 10.43
C ALA A 326 12.05 3.58 10.95
N LEU A 327 12.67 2.47 10.54
CA LEU A 327 12.35 1.12 11.03
C LEU A 327 12.61 0.98 12.54
N GLU A 328 13.71 1.53 13.04
CA GLU A 328 14.02 1.57 14.47
C GLU A 328 12.98 2.40 15.24
N GLY A 329 12.52 3.51 14.68
CA GLY A 329 11.48 4.35 15.27
C GLY A 329 10.13 3.62 15.39
N VAL A 330 9.68 2.92 14.34
CA VAL A 330 8.44 2.13 14.43
C VAL A 330 8.61 0.95 15.39
N LYS A 331 9.78 0.30 15.43
CA LYS A 331 10.07 -0.75 16.40
C LYS A 331 9.96 -0.25 17.84
N GLN A 332 10.56 0.90 18.16
CA GLN A 332 10.45 1.52 19.49
C GLN A 332 9.00 1.85 19.85
N PHE A 333 8.18 2.27 18.88
CA PHE A 333 6.75 2.47 19.09
C PHE A 333 6.03 1.14 19.41
N LEU A 334 6.27 0.08 18.63
CA LEU A 334 5.64 -1.23 18.85
C LEU A 334 6.08 -1.87 20.18
N ASP A 335 7.34 -1.69 20.59
CA ASP A 335 7.88 -2.22 21.84
C ASP A 335 7.21 -1.63 23.09
N ARG A 336 6.58 -0.46 22.97
CA ARG A 336 5.76 0.14 24.03
C ARG A 336 4.39 -0.53 24.17
N GLY A 337 4.03 -1.43 23.26
CA GLY A 337 2.80 -2.23 23.33
C GLY A 337 1.52 -1.43 23.10
N MET A 338 1.62 -0.27 22.45
CA MET A 338 0.49 0.63 22.18
C MET A 338 -0.49 0.10 21.12
N THR A 339 -0.04 -0.83 20.27
CA THR A 339 -0.89 -1.56 19.32
C THR A 339 -0.62 -3.05 19.44
N LYS A 340 -1.67 -3.87 19.35
CA LYS A 340 -1.58 -5.33 19.42
C LYS A 340 -2.49 -5.97 18.37
N PRO A 341 -2.02 -6.99 17.63
CA PRO A 341 -0.64 -7.49 17.59
C PRO A 341 0.36 -6.44 17.04
N PRO A 342 1.69 -6.61 17.23
CA PRO A 342 2.70 -5.64 16.81
C PRO A 342 2.89 -5.64 15.29
N ILE A 343 1.92 -5.05 14.58
CA ILE A 343 1.88 -4.91 13.13
C ILE A 343 2.36 -3.51 12.75
N PHE A 344 3.12 -3.42 11.66
CA PHE A 344 3.31 -2.18 10.92
C PHE A 344 3.28 -2.44 9.41
N THR A 345 2.93 -1.42 8.64
CA THR A 345 2.96 -1.47 7.18
C THR A 345 4.17 -0.73 6.62
N ILE A 346 4.59 -1.10 5.42
CA ILE A 346 5.60 -0.37 4.65
C ILE A 346 5.02 -0.01 3.29
N ASN A 347 5.05 1.28 2.94
CA ASN A 347 4.84 1.70 1.55
C ASN A 347 6.23 1.87 0.91
N ALA A 348 6.57 1.10 -0.12
CA ALA A 348 5.90 -0.12 -0.60
C ALA A 348 6.94 -1.13 -1.10
N TRP A 349 6.49 -2.33 -1.45
CA TRP A 349 7.33 -3.31 -2.12
C TRP A 349 7.84 -2.76 -3.46
N ASN A 350 6.97 -2.18 -4.30
CA ASN A 350 7.29 -1.90 -5.70
C ASN A 350 6.61 -0.67 -6.32
N GLU A 351 6.25 0.38 -5.58
CA GLU A 351 5.70 1.62 -6.20
C GLU A 351 6.81 2.43 -6.90
N TRP A 352 7.35 1.90 -8.01
CA TRP A 352 8.51 2.47 -8.71
C TRP A 352 8.26 3.87 -9.25
N THR A 353 7.06 4.12 -9.75
CA THR A 353 6.65 5.40 -10.33
C THR A 353 6.28 6.46 -9.31
N GLU A 354 6.19 6.08 -8.03
CA GLU A 354 6.15 6.98 -6.88
C GLU A 354 7.46 6.96 -6.10
N GLY A 355 8.51 6.31 -6.61
CA GLY A 355 9.80 6.23 -5.95
C GLY A 355 9.79 5.57 -4.58
N SER A 356 8.77 4.75 -4.29
CA SER A 356 8.53 4.08 -3.01
C SER A 356 8.56 2.55 -3.17
N TYR A 357 9.75 1.99 -3.36
CA TYR A 357 9.97 0.57 -3.62
C TYR A 357 11.05 -0.05 -2.71
N LEU A 358 10.79 -1.24 -2.17
CA LEU A 358 11.79 -2.09 -1.52
C LEU A 358 12.48 -3.01 -2.50
N GLU A 359 11.91 -3.18 -3.70
CA GLU A 359 12.54 -3.99 -4.75
C GLU A 359 13.97 -3.50 -5.03
N PRO A 360 14.94 -4.42 -5.15
CA PRO A 360 16.32 -4.04 -5.32
C PRO A 360 16.55 -3.19 -6.56
N ASP A 361 17.36 -2.14 -6.43
CA ASP A 361 17.76 -1.25 -7.52
C ASP A 361 19.27 -1.34 -7.81
N MET A 362 19.68 -0.77 -8.95
CA MET A 362 21.08 -0.79 -9.40
C MET A 362 22.05 0.02 -8.53
N ILE A 363 21.57 0.94 -7.68
CA ILE A 363 22.40 1.81 -6.83
C ILE A 363 22.59 1.20 -5.44
N ASN A 364 21.49 0.80 -4.81
CA ASN A 364 21.44 0.35 -3.43
C ASN A 364 21.44 -1.17 -3.31
N GLY A 365 21.21 -1.90 -4.40
CA GLY A 365 21.09 -3.35 -4.37
C GLY A 365 20.02 -3.79 -3.37
N MET A 366 20.40 -4.65 -2.44
CA MET A 366 19.51 -5.19 -1.39
C MET A 366 19.47 -4.32 -0.12
N ALA A 367 20.18 -3.19 -0.05
CA ALA A 367 20.47 -2.52 1.23
C ALA A 367 19.22 -2.09 2.03
N TYR A 368 18.11 -1.73 1.36
CA TYR A 368 16.85 -1.42 2.03
C TYR A 368 16.20 -2.66 2.67
N LEU A 369 16.27 -3.81 2.00
CA LEU A 369 15.82 -5.09 2.57
C LEU A 369 16.74 -5.52 3.72
N GLU A 370 18.05 -5.33 3.57
CA GLU A 370 19.02 -5.59 4.66
C GLU A 370 18.74 -4.73 5.90
N ALA A 371 18.29 -3.48 5.73
CA ALA A 371 17.86 -2.64 6.84
C ALA A 371 16.65 -3.23 7.60
N ILE A 372 15.67 -3.83 6.89
CA ILE A 372 14.55 -4.53 7.53
C ILE A 372 15.06 -5.75 8.31
N ARG A 373 15.93 -6.57 7.68
CA ARG A 373 16.52 -7.74 8.31
C ARG A 373 17.31 -7.37 9.58
N ASP A 374 18.06 -6.28 9.54
CA ASP A 374 18.87 -5.84 10.68
C ASP A 374 18.02 -5.44 11.90
N VAL A 375 16.84 -4.88 11.66
CA VAL A 375 15.94 -4.37 12.72
C VAL A 375 14.94 -5.44 13.19
N PHE A 376 14.41 -6.24 12.27
CA PHE A 376 13.30 -7.18 12.51
C PHE A 376 13.62 -8.64 12.20
N GLY A 377 14.72 -8.92 11.48
CA GLY A 377 15.12 -10.28 11.16
C GLY A 377 15.56 -11.06 12.39
N SER A 378 15.28 -12.37 12.40
CA SER A 378 15.84 -13.28 13.40
C SER A 378 17.35 -13.36 13.19
N LYS A 379 18.15 -12.94 14.18
CA LYS A 379 19.58 -13.27 14.16
C LYS A 379 19.70 -14.80 14.16
N PRO A 380 20.50 -15.41 13.26
CA PRO A 380 20.92 -16.78 13.48
C PRO A 380 21.54 -16.85 14.88
N GLU A 381 21.14 -17.82 15.70
CA GLU A 381 21.94 -18.17 16.87
C GLU A 381 23.36 -18.45 16.35
N GLU A 382 24.33 -17.64 16.76
CA GLU A 382 25.73 -17.96 16.57
C GLU A 382 25.96 -19.29 17.30
N GLY A 383 25.98 -20.39 16.56
CA GLY A 383 26.29 -21.70 17.11
C GLY A 383 27.70 -21.66 17.71
N GLU A 384 27.79 -21.99 19.00
CA GLU A 384 29.04 -22.18 19.75
C GLU A 384 29.97 -23.23 19.12
#